data_AF-A0A944JK16-F1
#
_entry.id   AF-A0A944JK16-F1
#
_cell.length_a   1.000
_cell.length_b   1.000
_cell.length_c   1.000
_cell.angle_alpha   90.00
_cell.angle_beta   90.00
_cell.angle_gamma   90.00
#
_symmetry.space_group_name_H-M   'P 1'
#
loop_
_entity.id
_entity.type
_entity.pdbx_description
1 polymer ?
#
loop_
_entity_poly.entity_id
_entity_poly.type
_entity_poly.pdbx_seq_one_letter_code
_entity_poly.pdbx_strand_id
1 'polypeptide(L)'
;MLAAVDHVQLAAPPGSEDRLRAYYTHVLGMTEIPKPPVLAARGGCWFAAGPVQLHLGVEDDFRPARKAHPGLRVTGIEAYASRLQERGAQVVWDDDLPGHRRFYSRDPVGNRLEFLEPHRSQPLAR
;
A
#
# COMPACT_ATOMS: atom_id res chain seq x y z
N MET A 1 21.69 -9.37 13.62
CA MET A 1 20.85 -10.20 12.73
C MET A 1 19.58 -9.42 12.41
N LEU A 2 19.05 -9.53 11.18
CA LEU A 2 17.79 -8.89 10.77
C LEU A 2 16.59 -9.77 11.23
N ALA A 3 15.50 -9.15 11.68
CA ALA A 3 14.32 -9.87 12.20
C ALA A 3 13.14 -9.87 11.21
N ALA A 4 12.78 -8.70 10.69
CA ALA A 4 11.68 -8.51 9.74
C ALA A 4 11.80 -7.14 9.06
N VAL A 5 10.94 -6.88 8.07
CA VAL A 5 10.61 -5.52 7.67
C VAL A 5 9.68 -4.94 8.73
N ASP A 6 10.10 -3.86 9.37
CA ASP A 6 9.30 -3.16 10.38
C ASP A 6 8.22 -2.28 9.73
N HIS A 7 8.62 -1.48 8.73
CA HIS A 7 7.74 -0.65 7.93
C HIS A 7 8.35 -0.39 6.55
N VAL A 8 7.55 0.12 5.62
CA VAL A 8 8.02 0.68 4.36
C VAL A 8 7.75 2.18 4.35
N GLN A 9 8.76 2.98 4.02
CA GLN A 9 8.59 4.41 3.80
C GLN A 9 8.37 4.70 2.31
N LEU A 10 7.34 5.48 2.01
CA LEU A 10 7.11 6.08 0.68
C LEU A 10 7.19 7.60 0.83
N ALA A 11 7.78 8.25 -0.17
CA ALA A 11 7.83 9.70 -0.23
C ALA A 11 6.49 10.28 -0.70
N ALA A 12 6.19 11.50 -0.30
CA ALA A 12 5.04 12.27 -0.74
C ALA A 12 5.40 13.76 -0.77
N PRO A 13 4.76 14.57 -1.64
CA PRO A 13 5.00 16.00 -1.66
C PRO A 13 4.35 16.69 -0.44
N PRO A 14 4.85 17.87 -0.03
CA PRO A 14 4.22 18.67 1.02
C PRO A 14 2.73 18.93 0.74
N GLY A 15 1.90 18.91 1.77
CA GLY A 15 0.47 19.23 1.68
C GLY A 15 -0.42 18.15 1.06
N SER A 16 0.09 16.91 0.93
CA SER A 16 -0.65 15.78 0.37
C SER A 16 -1.39 14.93 1.40
N GLU A 17 -1.23 15.22 2.70
CA GLU A 17 -1.67 14.37 3.81
C GLU A 17 -3.16 14.06 3.77
N ASP A 18 -4.04 15.03 3.51
CA ASP A 18 -5.49 14.78 3.51
C ASP A 18 -5.92 13.85 2.36
N ARG A 19 -5.28 13.99 1.20
CA ARG A 19 -5.51 13.09 0.06
C ARG A 19 -5.00 11.68 0.38
N LEU A 20 -3.85 11.59 1.04
CA LEU A 20 -3.27 10.32 1.49
C LEU A 20 -4.15 9.66 2.55
N ARG A 21 -4.63 10.38 3.56
CA ARG A 21 -5.59 9.86 4.55
C ARG A 21 -6.85 9.33 3.87
N ALA A 22 -7.42 10.10 2.95
CA ALA A 22 -8.60 9.66 2.22
C ALA A 22 -8.35 8.34 1.48
N TYR A 23 -7.19 8.18 0.84
CA TYR A 23 -6.84 6.96 0.14
C TYR A 23 -6.49 5.81 1.08
N TYR A 24 -5.48 5.95 1.93
CA TYR A 24 -4.99 4.86 2.78
C TYR A 24 -6.04 4.41 3.80
N THR A 25 -6.85 5.32 4.33
CA THR A 25 -7.94 4.95 5.25
C THR A 25 -9.19 4.49 4.51
N HIS A 26 -9.76 5.31 3.63
CA HIS A 26 -11.07 4.97 3.06
C HIS A 26 -10.97 4.03 1.85
N VAL A 27 -9.89 4.12 1.04
CA VAL A 27 -9.70 3.29 -0.16
C VAL A 27 -8.94 2.00 0.15
N LEU A 28 -7.94 2.00 1.03
CA LEU A 28 -7.22 0.76 1.40
C LEU A 28 -7.76 0.11 2.69
N GLY A 29 -8.44 0.87 3.54
CA GLY A 29 -9.00 0.33 4.79
C GLY A 29 -7.95 0.22 5.91
N MET A 30 -6.85 0.96 5.81
CA MET A 30 -5.83 1.02 6.86
C MET A 30 -6.25 2.00 7.96
N THR A 31 -5.69 1.82 9.16
CA THR A 31 -5.87 2.74 10.28
C THR A 31 -4.72 3.75 10.29
N GLU A 32 -5.02 5.05 10.33
CA GLU A 32 -3.98 6.06 10.60
C GLU A 32 -3.47 5.90 12.04
N ILE A 33 -2.16 5.85 12.22
CA ILE A 33 -1.51 5.75 13.53
C ILE A 33 -0.76 7.05 13.84
N PRO A 34 -0.73 7.49 15.12
CA PRO A 34 -0.09 8.74 15.48
C PRO A 34 1.42 8.66 15.26
N LYS A 35 1.98 9.71 14.67
CA LYS A 35 3.44 9.90 14.62
C LYS A 35 3.96 10.30 16.00
N PRO A 36 5.18 9.87 16.39
CA PRO A 36 5.87 10.45 17.53
C PRO A 36 5.93 11.99 17.41
N PRO A 37 5.74 12.76 18.50
CA PRO A 37 5.65 14.23 18.44
C PRO A 37 6.82 14.90 17.69
N VAL A 38 8.05 14.41 17.90
CA VAL A 38 9.26 14.93 17.23
C VAL A 38 9.24 14.74 15.71
N LEU A 39 8.53 13.73 15.21
CA LEU A 39 8.38 13.45 13.78
C LEU A 39 7.14 14.10 13.18
N ALA A 40 6.13 14.40 13.99
CA ALA A 40 4.88 15.04 13.55
C ALA A 40 5.15 16.43 12.93
N ALA A 41 6.12 17.17 13.48
CA ALA A 41 6.54 18.48 12.95
C ALA A 41 7.08 18.44 11.51
N ARG A 42 7.39 17.26 10.96
CA ARG A 42 7.94 17.07 9.61
C ARG A 42 6.87 16.78 8.54
N GLY A 43 5.59 16.88 8.87
CA GLY A 43 4.48 16.54 7.96
C GLY A 43 4.37 15.03 7.67
N GLY A 44 3.43 14.63 6.83
CA GLY A 44 3.20 13.22 6.48
C GLY A 44 2.30 12.45 7.45
N CYS A 45 2.02 11.19 7.13
CA CYS A 45 1.06 10.34 7.84
C CYS A 45 1.51 8.88 7.87
N TRP A 46 1.14 8.14 8.92
CA TRP A 46 1.50 6.73 9.11
C TRP A 46 0.23 5.87 9.16
N PHE A 47 0.28 4.70 8.55
CA PHE A 47 -0.87 3.79 8.49
C PHE A 47 -0.49 2.36 8.83
N ALA A 48 -1.40 1.65 9.49
CA ALA A 48 -1.24 0.24 9.83
C ALA A 48 -2.45 -0.61 9.42
N ALA A 49 -2.19 -1.87 9.08
CA ALA A 49 -3.19 -2.91 8.89
C ALA A 49 -2.58 -4.29 9.24
N GLY A 50 -2.93 -4.82 10.41
CA GLY A 50 -2.28 -6.04 10.93
C GLY A 50 -0.75 -5.83 11.03
N PRO A 51 0.07 -6.70 10.42
CA PRO A 51 1.54 -6.56 10.44
C PRO A 51 2.08 -5.52 9.44
N VAL A 52 1.24 -4.93 8.60
CA VAL A 52 1.66 -3.97 7.57
C VAL A 52 1.72 -2.57 8.16
N GLN A 53 2.86 -1.90 8.02
CA GLN A 53 3.02 -0.48 8.32
C GLN A 53 3.61 0.28 7.13
N LEU A 54 2.94 1.38 6.75
CA LEU A 54 3.36 2.28 5.68
C LEU A 54 3.52 3.70 6.24
N HIS A 55 4.71 4.27 6.06
CA HIS A 55 5.03 5.63 6.47
C HIS A 55 5.12 6.53 5.24
N LEU A 56 4.26 7.55 5.17
CA LEU A 56 4.27 8.54 4.11
C LEU A 56 5.05 9.75 4.61
N GLY A 57 6.31 9.85 4.17
CA GLY A 57 7.23 10.93 4.54
C GLY A 57 7.19 12.07 3.53
N VAL A 58 7.16 13.31 4.02
CA VAL A 58 7.24 14.48 3.14
C VAL A 58 8.66 14.62 2.58
N GLU A 59 8.75 14.85 1.27
CA GLU A 59 9.99 15.07 0.54
C GLU A 59 9.83 16.27 -0.42
N ASP A 60 10.75 17.22 -0.33
CA ASP A 60 10.86 18.32 -1.30
C ASP A 60 11.37 17.78 -2.64
N ASP A 61 10.95 18.40 -3.76
CA ASP A 61 11.23 17.90 -5.12
C ASP A 61 10.77 16.46 -5.40
N PHE A 62 9.72 16.03 -4.69
CA PHE A 62 9.13 14.69 -4.77
C PHE A 62 8.95 14.17 -6.21
N ARG A 63 9.35 12.92 -6.41
CA ARG A 63 9.08 12.14 -7.62
C ARG A 63 8.46 10.79 -7.26
N PRO A 64 7.31 10.41 -7.84
CA PRO A 64 6.65 9.17 -7.48
C PRO A 64 7.50 7.94 -7.82
N ALA A 65 7.54 6.98 -6.89
CA ALA A 65 8.17 5.69 -7.11
C ALA A 65 7.31 4.84 -8.05
N ARG A 66 7.63 4.86 -9.35
CA ARG A 66 6.86 4.13 -10.39
C ARG A 66 7.30 2.67 -10.56
N LYS A 67 8.46 2.29 -10.02
CA LYS A 67 9.03 0.93 -10.10
C LYS A 67 9.20 0.30 -8.72
N ALA A 68 9.91 0.92 -7.80
CA ALA A 68 9.99 0.45 -6.41
C ALA A 68 8.62 0.60 -5.74
N HIS A 69 8.17 -0.43 -5.02
CA HIS A 69 6.87 -0.46 -4.36
C HIS A 69 6.83 -1.51 -3.24
N PRO A 70 5.96 -1.35 -2.24
CA PRO A 70 5.61 -2.44 -1.33
C PRO A 70 4.70 -3.46 -2.04
N GLY A 71 5.00 -4.74 -1.84
CA GLY A 71 4.13 -5.87 -2.17
C GLY A 71 3.25 -6.24 -0.98
N LEU A 72 1.96 -5.94 -1.07
CA LEU A 72 1.00 -6.07 0.03
C LEU A 72 0.18 -7.34 -0.14
N ARG A 73 0.38 -8.32 0.75
CA ARG A 73 -0.43 -9.53 0.75
C ARG A 73 -1.86 -9.20 1.20
N VAL A 74 -2.85 -9.65 0.43
CA VAL A 74 -4.27 -9.49 0.73
C VAL A 74 -4.98 -10.83 0.77
N THR A 75 -6.16 -10.86 1.38
CA THR A 75 -7.10 -11.98 1.33
C THR A 75 -8.33 -11.59 0.53
N GLY A 76 -8.81 -12.47 -0.34
CA GLY A 76 -9.92 -12.18 -1.23
C GLY A 76 -9.60 -11.07 -2.23
N ILE A 77 -8.53 -11.25 -3.00
CA ILE A 77 -7.96 -10.20 -3.87
C ILE A 77 -8.97 -9.59 -4.85
N GLU A 78 -9.94 -10.38 -5.31
CA GLU A 78 -11.02 -9.92 -6.19
C GLU A 78 -11.94 -8.91 -5.52
N ALA A 79 -12.39 -9.23 -4.30
CA ALA A 79 -13.24 -8.35 -3.53
C ALA A 79 -12.47 -7.08 -3.12
N TYR A 80 -11.18 -7.23 -2.82
CA TYR A 80 -10.32 -6.09 -2.49
C TYR A 80 -10.10 -5.18 -3.70
N ALA A 81 -9.83 -5.73 -4.88
CA ALA A 81 -9.72 -4.99 -6.13
C ALA A 81 -11.01 -4.24 -6.46
N SER A 82 -12.17 -4.91 -6.35
CA SER A 82 -13.49 -4.31 -6.58
C SER A 82 -13.72 -3.12 -5.65
N ARG A 83 -13.42 -3.29 -4.35
CA ARG A 83 -13.51 -2.21 -3.36
C ARG A 83 -12.63 -1.00 -3.72
N LEU A 84 -11.42 -1.22 -4.22
CA LEU A 84 -10.53 -0.14 -4.65
C LEU A 84 -11.14 0.62 -5.84
N GLN A 85 -11.66 -0.10 -6.85
CA GLN A 85 -12.28 0.48 -8.03
C GLN A 85 -13.54 1.29 -7.70
N GLU A 86 -14.43 0.75 -6.86
CA GLU A 86 -15.66 1.43 -6.40
C GLU A 86 -15.37 2.76 -5.69
N ARG A 87 -14.16 2.89 -5.11
CA ARG A 87 -13.69 4.10 -4.42
C ARG A 87 -12.76 4.96 -5.28
N GLY A 88 -12.72 4.70 -6.59
CA GLY A 88 -12.04 5.52 -7.58
C GLY A 88 -10.55 5.23 -7.77
N ALA A 89 -10.00 4.17 -7.19
CA ALA A 89 -8.61 3.78 -7.43
C ALA A 89 -8.47 2.95 -8.71
N GLN A 90 -7.34 3.14 -9.39
CA GLN A 90 -6.98 2.33 -10.56
C GLN A 90 -6.55 0.93 -10.11
N VAL A 91 -7.07 -0.09 -10.79
CA VAL A 91 -6.61 -1.48 -10.64
C VAL A 91 -6.09 -1.95 -11.99
N VAL A 92 -4.84 -2.41 -12.01
CA VAL A 92 -4.20 -2.99 -13.20
C VAL A 92 -3.75 -4.40 -12.86
N TRP A 93 -4.50 -5.39 -13.33
CA TRP A 93 -4.15 -6.81 -13.18
C TRP A 93 -2.87 -7.16 -13.93
N ASP A 94 -2.12 -8.11 -13.39
CA ASP A 94 -0.86 -8.60 -13.96
C ASP A 94 -0.75 -10.10 -13.68
N ASP A 95 -0.62 -10.88 -14.76
CA ASP A 95 -0.56 -12.35 -14.74
C ASP A 95 0.87 -12.89 -14.88
N ASP A 96 1.89 -12.02 -14.84
CA ASP A 96 3.29 -12.37 -15.08
C ASP A 96 4.00 -12.94 -13.83
N LEU A 97 3.30 -13.10 -12.70
CA LEU A 97 3.84 -13.69 -11.48
C LEU A 97 3.27 -15.11 -11.24
N PRO A 98 4.04 -16.16 -11.52
CA PRO A 98 3.61 -17.53 -11.26
C PRO A 98 3.21 -17.76 -9.80
N GLY A 99 2.14 -18.54 -9.60
CA GLY A 99 1.68 -18.95 -8.27
C GLY A 99 0.91 -17.88 -7.50
N HIS A 100 0.73 -16.69 -8.05
CA HIS A 100 0.01 -15.61 -7.40
C HIS A 100 -0.96 -14.96 -8.36
N ARG A 101 -2.05 -14.46 -7.79
CA ARG A 101 -2.83 -13.43 -8.42
C ARG A 101 -2.40 -12.09 -7.88
N ARG A 102 -2.24 -11.08 -8.74
CA ARG A 102 -1.82 -9.74 -8.33
C ARG A 102 -2.40 -8.63 -9.18
N PHE A 103 -2.48 -7.44 -8.61
CA PHE A 103 -2.72 -6.20 -9.34
C PHE A 103 -1.88 -5.06 -8.78
N TYR A 104 -1.73 -4.02 -9.59
CA TYR A 104 -1.10 -2.76 -9.19
C TYR A 104 -2.14 -1.65 -9.08
N SER A 105 -1.91 -0.75 -8.13
CA SER A 105 -2.60 0.54 -8.01
C SER A 105 -1.57 1.66 -7.85
N ARG A 106 -2.04 2.90 -7.91
CA ARG A 106 -1.28 4.09 -7.55
C ARG A 106 -1.97 4.82 -6.43
N ASP A 107 -1.19 5.30 -5.46
CA ASP A 107 -1.70 6.25 -4.48
C ASP A 107 -1.99 7.63 -5.14
N PRO A 108 -2.60 8.59 -4.43
CA PRO A 108 -2.95 9.90 -4.98
C PRO A 108 -1.76 10.74 -5.46
N VAL A 109 -0.54 10.40 -5.05
CA VAL A 109 0.68 11.12 -5.44
C VAL A 109 1.50 10.35 -6.49
N GLY A 110 1.01 9.18 -6.91
CA GLY A 110 1.52 8.41 -8.04
C GLY A 110 2.47 7.27 -7.68
N ASN A 111 2.72 7.02 -6.39
CA ASN A 111 3.53 5.89 -5.93
C ASN A 111 2.83 4.58 -6.29
N ARG A 112 3.59 3.62 -6.81
CA ARG A 112 3.07 2.29 -7.13
C ARG A 112 2.88 1.48 -5.85
N LEU A 113 1.78 0.73 -5.79
CA LEU A 113 1.51 -0.30 -4.79
C LEU A 113 1.18 -1.61 -5.51
N GLU A 114 1.63 -2.75 -4.99
CA GLU A 114 1.24 -4.08 -5.46
C GLU A 114 0.38 -4.76 -4.41
N PHE A 115 -0.66 -5.45 -4.86
CA PHE A 115 -1.50 -6.29 -4.03
C PHE A 115 -1.47 -7.70 -4.60
N LEU A 116 -1.23 -8.70 -3.75
CA LEU A 116 -1.07 -10.08 -4.19
C LEU A 116 -1.67 -11.09 -3.22
N GLU A 117 -2.20 -12.17 -3.77
CA GLU A 117 -2.71 -13.33 -3.04
C GLU A 117 -2.19 -14.59 -3.73
N PRO A 118 -1.57 -15.54 -2.99
CA PRO A 118 -1.14 -16.81 -3.59
C PRO A 118 -2.35 -17.57 -4.12
N HIS A 119 -2.20 -18.25 -5.25
CA HIS A 119 -3.21 -19.19 -5.70
C HIS A 119 -3.41 -20.25 -4.61
N ARG A 120 -4.65 -20.61 -4.33
CA ARG A 120 -4.91 -21.75 -3.45
C ARG A 120 -4.27 -22.97 -4.08
N SER A 121 -3.31 -23.57 -3.40
CA SER A 121 -2.83 -24.89 -3.75
C SER A 121 -4.03 -25.84 -3.66
N GLN A 122 -4.35 -26.52 -4.76
CA GLN A 122 -5.20 -27.70 -4.67
C GLN A 122 -4.48 -28.69 -3.75
N PRO A 123 -5.16 -29.27 -2.73
CA PRO A 123 -4.60 -30.42 -2.04
C PRO A 123 -4.31 -31.48 -3.11
N LEU A 124 -3.09 -32.04 -3.10
CA LEU A 124 -2.82 -33.26 -3.84
C LEU A 124 -3.86 -34.29 -3.41
N ALA A 125 -4.70 -34.74 -4.36
CA ALA A 125 -5.60 -35.86 -4.12
C ALA A 125 -4.76 -37.04 -3.62
N ARG A 126 -5.08 -37.55 -2.43
CA ARG A 126 -4.51 -38.79 -1.89
C ARG A 126 -5.18 -39.99 -2.51
#